data_AF-A0AA45U8C4-F1
#
_entry.id   AF-A0AA45U8C4-F1
#
_cell.length_a   1.000
_cell.length_b   1.000
_cell.length_c   1.000
_cell.angle_alpha   90.00
_cell.angle_beta   90.00
_cell.angle_gamma   90.00
#
_symmetry.space_group_name_H-M   'P 1'
#
loop_
_entity.id
_entity.type
_entity.pdbx_description
1 polymer ?
#
loop_
_entity_poly.entity_id
_entity_poly.type
_entity_poly.pdbx_seq_one_letter_code
_entity_poly.pdbx_strand_id
1 'polypeptide(L)'
;MDAWEQLLTDAGLDARDEQPLWDSTLTPTQSVRLLGVLLRKPVTLDTLPPRMVAGFLLREVLERGGTSREELLRRVERFAREQVAVLRPDGYLAWALTGRTQQKVAPVEWRDGAFRANGFELGRFYSGKGGVFRVMDAQLQVSDWRPMAEVYDDADVISRTLDGAEDAFVELYHALGQVLTRPVDSIAGLSHLPAGVAALIASSPAYWERFQSMTRGEQIREVSRLTTGMLVTWGAASATTRTLKGMALGAEVSVPVLSLSAQGALALERVAVPAGRAAAVLSGGPGAAIILQRVDDAAGSGGGGGADAQGSSPSSGPKGYSSFKSFKRAMGPAGNGKEWHHIVEQTEGNASRFGPQALHNRENVIPLDKELHSGVSALFSSKRFDITSSFKTVREWLSTQSFDAQRDFGLRAIEKVKNGVW
;
A
#
# COMPACT_ATOMS: atom_id res chain seq x y z
N MET A 1 -22.22 -16.96 26.17
CA MET A 1 -21.41 -16.43 25.08
C MET A 1 -22.36 -15.89 24.03
N ASP A 2 -22.25 -14.63 23.65
CA ASP A 2 -23.06 -14.06 22.57
C ASP A 2 -22.37 -14.17 21.20
N ALA A 3 -23.03 -13.72 20.12
CA ALA A 3 -22.52 -13.84 18.76
C ALA A 3 -21.22 -13.05 18.52
N TRP A 4 -20.97 -11.99 19.29
CA TRP A 4 -19.73 -11.21 19.20
C TRP A 4 -18.57 -11.95 19.88
N GLU A 5 -18.80 -12.49 21.08
CA GLU A 5 -17.79 -13.29 21.79
C GLU A 5 -17.45 -14.59 21.03
N GLN A 6 -18.46 -15.23 20.42
CA GLN A 6 -18.23 -16.39 19.56
C GLN A 6 -17.36 -16.02 18.35
N LEU A 7 -17.64 -14.87 17.70
CA LEU A 7 -16.83 -14.38 16.59
C LEU A 7 -15.37 -14.14 16.99
N LEU A 8 -15.12 -13.56 18.17
CA LEU A 8 -13.76 -13.33 18.68
C LEU A 8 -13.03 -14.64 18.96
N THR A 9 -13.74 -15.64 19.51
CA THR A 9 -13.22 -16.99 19.73
C THR A 9 -12.87 -17.66 18.40
N ASP A 10 -13.78 -17.61 17.42
CA ASP A 10 -13.56 -18.18 16.08
C ASP A 10 -12.41 -17.46 15.35
N ALA A 11 -12.20 -16.17 15.62
CA ALA A 11 -11.05 -15.40 15.16
C ALA A 11 -9.73 -15.80 15.85
N GLY A 12 -9.76 -16.60 16.92
CA GLY A 12 -8.61 -17.13 17.64
C GLY A 12 -8.24 -16.39 18.93
N LEU A 13 -9.14 -15.57 19.50
CA LEU A 13 -8.93 -15.00 20.83
C LEU A 13 -9.26 -16.02 21.92
N ASP A 14 -8.51 -15.97 23.01
CA ASP A 14 -8.77 -16.78 24.19
C ASP A 14 -9.54 -15.95 25.22
N ALA A 15 -10.30 -16.59 26.11
CA ALA A 15 -11.09 -15.90 27.15
C ALA A 15 -10.27 -14.92 28.03
N ARG A 16 -8.95 -15.14 28.16
CA ARG A 16 -8.03 -14.24 28.89
C ARG A 16 -7.72 -12.96 28.12
N ASP A 17 -7.76 -13.00 26.80
CA ASP A 17 -7.53 -11.82 25.95
C ASP A 17 -8.68 -10.82 26.06
N GLU A 18 -9.87 -11.30 26.40
CA GLU A 18 -11.14 -10.53 26.43
C GLU A 18 -11.41 -9.86 27.79
N GLN A 19 -10.56 -10.07 28.79
CA GLN A 19 -10.90 -9.95 30.21
C GLN A 19 -10.84 -8.56 30.88
N PRO A 20 -11.02 -7.45 30.13
CA PRO A 20 -11.78 -6.32 30.69
C PRO A 20 -12.77 -5.68 29.68
N LEU A 21 -13.22 -6.42 28.66
CA LEU A 21 -13.97 -5.85 27.51
C LEU A 21 -15.50 -5.88 27.65
N TRP A 22 -16.01 -6.45 28.73
CA TRP A 22 -17.44 -6.75 28.86
C TRP A 22 -18.26 -5.61 29.46
N ASP A 23 -17.63 -4.49 29.76
CA ASP A 23 -18.34 -3.24 29.99
C ASP A 23 -19.10 -2.88 28.70
N SER A 24 -20.31 -2.36 28.84
CA SER A 24 -21.35 -2.29 27.79
C SER A 24 -20.93 -1.64 26.46
N THR A 25 -19.85 -0.86 26.44
CA THR A 25 -19.36 -0.14 25.26
C THR A 25 -17.91 -0.51 24.96
N LEU A 26 -17.67 -1.01 23.75
CA LEU A 26 -16.32 -1.23 23.24
C LEU A 26 -15.70 0.11 22.84
N THR A 27 -14.61 0.47 23.51
CA THR A 27 -13.89 1.72 23.27
C THR A 27 -12.82 1.57 22.17
N PRO A 28 -12.39 2.67 21.53
CA PRO A 28 -11.30 2.61 20.57
C PRO A 28 -9.99 2.03 21.13
N THR A 29 -9.66 2.31 22.39
CA THR A 29 -8.45 1.78 23.05
C THR A 29 -8.52 0.27 23.19
N GLN A 30 -9.68 -0.25 23.58
CA GLN A 30 -9.94 -1.69 23.64
C GLN A 30 -9.89 -2.33 22.24
N SER A 31 -10.42 -1.66 21.21
CA SER A 31 -10.35 -2.14 19.83
C SER A 31 -8.91 -2.25 19.32
N VAL A 32 -8.06 -1.26 19.59
CA VAL A 32 -6.62 -1.32 19.25
C VAL A 32 -5.93 -2.47 19.97
N ARG A 33 -6.22 -2.66 21.27
CA ARG A 33 -5.68 -3.79 22.04
C ARG A 33 -6.06 -5.14 21.42
N LEU A 34 -7.33 -5.33 21.08
CA LEU A 34 -7.83 -6.57 20.45
C LEU A 34 -7.16 -6.83 19.09
N LEU A 35 -7.12 -5.81 18.22
CA LEU A 35 -6.44 -5.91 16.93
C LEU A 35 -4.95 -6.27 17.12
N GLY A 36 -4.28 -5.66 18.10
CA GLY A 36 -2.89 -5.95 18.44
C GLY A 36 -2.66 -7.38 18.93
N VAL A 37 -3.61 -7.96 19.68
CA VAL A 37 -3.54 -9.38 20.07
C VAL A 37 -3.72 -10.28 18.86
N LEU A 38 -4.76 -10.03 18.03
CA LEU A 38 -5.04 -10.80 16.81
C LEU A 38 -3.87 -10.79 15.82
N LEU A 39 -3.15 -9.67 15.70
CA LEU A 39 -1.96 -9.52 14.86
C LEU A 39 -0.79 -10.41 15.31
N ARG A 40 -0.70 -10.74 16.61
CA ARG A 40 0.38 -11.58 17.16
C ARG A 40 0.05 -13.07 17.12
N LYS A 41 -1.22 -13.43 16.97
CA LYS A 41 -1.64 -14.84 16.93
C LYS A 41 -1.46 -15.43 15.53
N PRO A 42 -1.07 -16.71 15.42
CA PRO A 42 -0.98 -17.37 14.12
C PRO A 42 -2.34 -17.33 13.42
N VAL A 43 -2.32 -17.17 12.10
CA VAL A 43 -3.51 -17.19 11.25
C VAL A 43 -3.58 -18.57 10.60
N THR A 44 -4.72 -19.23 10.75
CA THR A 44 -5.03 -20.52 10.12
C THR A 44 -6.13 -20.32 9.06
N LEU A 45 -6.37 -21.33 8.22
CA LEU A 45 -7.45 -21.26 7.22
C LEU A 45 -8.83 -21.07 7.85
N ASP A 46 -9.07 -21.65 9.04
CA ASP A 46 -10.35 -21.55 9.74
C ASP A 46 -10.50 -20.22 10.50
N THR A 47 -9.41 -19.72 11.06
CA THR A 47 -9.44 -18.46 11.83
C THR A 47 -9.38 -17.23 10.92
N LEU A 48 -8.89 -17.36 9.69
CA LEU A 48 -8.74 -16.23 8.75
C LEU A 48 -10.08 -15.53 8.46
N PRO A 49 -11.16 -16.22 8.02
CA PRO A 49 -12.45 -15.58 7.77
C PRO A 49 -13.06 -14.83 8.98
N PRO A 50 -13.24 -15.45 10.16
CA PRO A 50 -13.80 -14.77 11.32
C PRO A 50 -12.89 -13.63 11.80
N ARG A 51 -11.57 -13.77 11.67
CA ARG A 51 -10.64 -12.69 12.01
C ARG A 51 -10.75 -11.49 11.08
N MET A 52 -11.06 -11.68 9.80
CA MET A 52 -11.37 -10.57 8.90
C MET A 52 -12.62 -9.80 9.34
N VAL A 53 -13.66 -10.50 9.78
CA VAL A 53 -14.89 -9.87 10.28
C VAL A 53 -14.65 -9.15 11.60
N ALA A 54 -13.97 -9.79 12.55
CA ALA A 54 -13.57 -9.18 13.81
C ALA A 54 -12.73 -7.91 13.54
N GLY A 55 -11.73 -8.01 12.67
CA GLY A 55 -10.92 -6.88 12.24
C GLY A 55 -11.76 -5.73 11.70
N PHE A 56 -12.71 -6.04 10.80
CA PHE A 56 -13.62 -5.06 10.21
C PHE A 56 -14.46 -4.32 11.26
N LEU A 57 -15.08 -5.05 12.18
CA LEU A 57 -15.92 -4.47 13.22
C LEU A 57 -15.10 -3.63 14.21
N LEU A 58 -13.93 -4.11 14.61
CA LEU A 58 -13.02 -3.37 15.49
C LEU A 58 -12.58 -2.05 14.86
N ARG A 59 -12.32 -2.03 13.55
CA ARG A 59 -11.99 -0.81 12.82
C ARG A 59 -13.17 0.17 12.74
N GLU A 60 -14.38 -0.31 12.55
CA GLU A 60 -15.58 0.52 12.58
C GLU A 60 -15.76 1.20 13.95
N VAL A 61 -15.42 0.50 15.04
CA VAL A 61 -15.40 1.11 16.39
C VAL A 61 -14.36 2.23 16.50
N LEU A 62 -13.19 2.07 15.89
CA LEU A 62 -12.15 3.11 15.86
C LEU A 62 -12.63 4.39 15.16
N GLU A 63 -13.37 4.25 14.05
CA GLU A 63 -13.92 5.38 13.31
C GLU A 63 -15.05 6.08 14.05
N ARG A 64 -15.93 5.31 14.70
CA ARG A 64 -17.10 5.84 15.42
C ARG A 64 -16.77 6.41 16.80
N GLY A 65 -15.56 6.16 17.30
CA GLY A 65 -15.15 6.60 18.64
C GLY A 65 -15.68 5.73 19.79
N GLY A 66 -16.17 4.53 19.48
CA GLY A 66 -16.80 3.61 20.43
C GLY A 66 -18.08 3.00 19.86
N THR A 67 -18.52 1.85 20.39
CA THR A 67 -19.75 1.18 19.95
C THR A 67 -20.35 0.33 21.07
N SER A 68 -21.67 0.35 21.22
CA SER A 68 -22.38 -0.46 22.22
C SER A 68 -22.39 -1.95 21.82
N ARG A 69 -22.51 -2.82 22.82
CA ARG A 69 -22.65 -4.27 22.60
C ARG A 69 -23.84 -4.63 21.71
N GLU A 70 -24.97 -3.93 21.86
CA GLU A 70 -26.17 -4.12 21.01
C GLU A 70 -25.89 -3.79 19.54
N GLU A 71 -25.16 -2.70 19.27
CA GLU A 71 -24.79 -2.35 17.89
C GLU A 71 -23.79 -3.38 17.33
N LEU A 72 -22.82 -3.85 18.10
CA LEU A 72 -21.91 -4.92 17.66
C LEU A 72 -22.68 -6.18 17.27
N LEU A 73 -23.62 -6.63 18.11
CA LEU A 73 -24.47 -7.78 17.82
C LEU A 73 -25.31 -7.57 16.55
N ARG A 74 -25.89 -6.37 16.37
CA ARG A 74 -26.64 -6.02 15.16
C ARG A 74 -25.74 -6.05 13.91
N ARG A 75 -24.48 -5.63 14.04
CA ARG A 75 -23.51 -5.68 12.94
C ARG A 75 -23.11 -7.11 12.61
N VAL A 76 -22.85 -7.97 13.60
CA VAL A 76 -22.59 -9.42 13.40
C VAL A 76 -23.78 -10.11 12.73
N GLU A 77 -25.00 -9.83 13.19
CA GLU A 77 -26.24 -10.35 12.60
C GLU A 77 -26.38 -9.98 11.12
N ARG A 78 -25.88 -8.80 10.71
CA ARG A 78 -25.87 -8.42 9.29
C ARG A 78 -25.00 -9.34 8.44
N PHE A 79 -23.84 -9.78 8.94
CA PHE A 79 -22.99 -10.74 8.23
C PHE A 79 -23.69 -12.09 8.07
N ALA A 80 -24.46 -12.52 9.08
CA ALA A 80 -25.25 -13.75 9.00
C ALA A 80 -26.36 -13.64 7.95
N ARG A 81 -27.13 -12.54 7.98
CA ARG A 81 -28.23 -12.29 7.03
C ARG A 81 -27.79 -12.17 5.57
N GLU A 82 -26.61 -11.61 5.34
CA GLU A 82 -26.04 -11.49 4.00
C GLU A 82 -25.27 -12.74 3.55
N GLN A 83 -25.19 -13.77 4.41
CA GLN A 83 -24.42 -15.00 4.17
C GLN A 83 -23.03 -14.65 3.63
N VAL A 84 -22.29 -13.85 4.40
CA VAL A 84 -21.03 -13.30 3.92
C VAL A 84 -19.97 -14.39 3.83
N ALA A 85 -19.30 -14.46 2.70
CA ALA A 85 -18.16 -15.32 2.44
C ALA A 85 -16.91 -14.52 2.10
N VAL A 86 -15.75 -15.16 2.23
CA VAL A 86 -14.44 -14.63 1.82
C VAL A 86 -13.68 -15.69 1.04
N LEU A 87 -12.79 -15.26 0.15
CA LEU A 87 -11.80 -16.14 -0.46
C LEU A 87 -10.67 -16.42 0.53
N ARG A 88 -10.31 -17.69 0.68
CA ARG A 88 -9.15 -18.16 1.44
C ARG A 88 -7.93 -18.40 0.54
N PRO A 89 -6.70 -18.40 1.09
CA PRO A 89 -5.46 -18.62 0.34
C PRO A 89 -5.39 -19.95 -0.42
N ASP A 90 -6.08 -21.00 0.05
CA ASP A 90 -6.19 -22.31 -0.61
C ASP A 90 -7.14 -22.32 -1.83
N GLY A 91 -7.73 -21.17 -2.18
CA GLY A 91 -8.63 -21.05 -3.32
C GLY A 91 -10.08 -21.46 -3.04
N TYR A 92 -10.43 -21.70 -1.78
CA TYR A 92 -11.80 -21.98 -1.36
C TYR A 92 -12.51 -20.72 -0.88
N LEU A 93 -13.82 -20.66 -1.06
CA LEU A 93 -14.67 -19.76 -0.30
C LEU A 93 -14.94 -20.35 1.08
N ALA A 94 -15.03 -19.49 2.08
CA ALA A 94 -15.42 -19.86 3.43
C ALA A 94 -16.37 -18.83 4.03
N TRP A 95 -17.29 -19.29 4.88
CA TRP A 95 -18.24 -18.44 5.56
C TRP A 95 -17.53 -17.52 6.55
N ALA A 96 -17.74 -16.22 6.41
CA ALA A 96 -16.94 -15.20 7.08
C ALA A 96 -17.08 -15.25 8.61
N LEU A 97 -18.24 -15.63 9.15
CA LEU A 97 -18.45 -15.68 10.61
C LEU A 97 -17.87 -16.92 11.28
N THR A 98 -17.74 -18.03 10.57
CA THR A 98 -17.45 -19.34 11.19
C THR A 98 -16.17 -20.00 10.67
N GLY A 99 -15.59 -19.49 9.58
CA GLY A 99 -14.45 -20.12 8.93
C GLY A 99 -14.78 -21.38 8.13
N ARG A 100 -16.02 -21.88 8.21
CA ARG A 100 -16.45 -23.11 7.54
C ARG A 100 -16.25 -23.00 6.03
N THR A 101 -15.50 -23.95 5.49
CA THR A 101 -15.30 -24.13 4.05
C THR A 101 -16.64 -24.25 3.33
N GLN A 102 -16.74 -23.59 2.16
CA GLN A 102 -17.87 -23.66 1.25
C GLN A 102 -17.42 -24.38 -0.03
N GLN A 103 -17.17 -23.70 -1.15
CA GLN A 103 -16.80 -24.32 -2.42
C GLN A 103 -15.40 -23.93 -2.89
N LYS A 104 -14.74 -24.81 -3.64
CA LYS A 104 -13.48 -24.49 -4.32
C LYS A 104 -13.76 -23.58 -5.51
N VAL A 105 -13.00 -22.51 -5.64
CA VAL A 105 -13.10 -21.57 -6.77
C VAL A 105 -12.04 -21.90 -7.82
N ALA A 106 -10.78 -21.72 -7.45
CA ALA A 106 -9.59 -21.94 -8.27
C ALA A 106 -8.34 -21.70 -7.39
N PRO A 107 -7.15 -22.20 -7.79
CA PRO A 107 -5.90 -21.78 -7.16
C PRO A 107 -5.77 -20.25 -7.13
N VAL A 108 -5.19 -19.72 -6.06
CA VAL A 108 -4.97 -18.28 -5.92
C VAL A 108 -3.74 -17.86 -6.70
N GLU A 109 -3.91 -16.88 -7.58
CA GLU A 109 -2.85 -16.31 -8.41
C GLU A 109 -2.74 -14.80 -8.19
N TRP A 110 -1.55 -14.25 -8.44
CA TRP A 110 -1.38 -12.79 -8.46
C TRP A 110 -1.81 -12.22 -9.82
N ARG A 111 -2.87 -11.41 -9.84
CA ARG A 111 -3.37 -10.76 -11.05
C ARG A 111 -3.90 -9.36 -10.75
N ASP A 112 -3.54 -8.40 -11.61
CA ASP A 112 -4.02 -7.02 -11.53
C ASP A 112 -3.77 -6.36 -10.16
N GLY A 113 -2.61 -6.63 -9.55
CA GLY A 113 -2.21 -6.06 -8.26
C GLY A 113 -2.90 -6.67 -7.03
N ALA A 114 -3.57 -7.81 -7.18
CA ALA A 114 -4.23 -8.51 -6.08
C ALA A 114 -4.13 -10.03 -6.21
N PHE A 115 -4.29 -10.75 -5.10
CA PHE A 115 -4.46 -12.20 -5.10
C PHE A 115 -5.89 -12.54 -5.48
N ARG A 116 -6.06 -13.32 -6.54
CA ARG A 116 -7.35 -13.65 -7.12
C ARG A 116 -7.47 -15.13 -7.42
N ALA A 117 -8.69 -15.63 -7.28
CA ALA A 117 -9.13 -16.91 -7.81
C ALA A 117 -10.35 -16.64 -8.69
N ASN A 118 -10.20 -16.78 -10.01
CA ASN A 118 -11.18 -16.33 -10.99
C ASN A 118 -11.58 -14.86 -10.80
N GLY A 119 -12.84 -14.59 -10.43
CA GLY A 119 -13.34 -13.24 -10.13
C GLY A 119 -13.17 -12.82 -8.66
N PHE A 120 -12.85 -13.76 -7.78
CA PHE A 120 -12.74 -13.52 -6.34
C PHE A 120 -11.35 -12.99 -5.99
N GLU A 121 -11.25 -12.21 -4.92
CA GLU A 121 -10.06 -11.52 -4.46
C GLU A 121 -9.87 -11.77 -2.96
N LEU A 122 -8.64 -12.08 -2.54
CA LEU A 122 -8.33 -12.24 -1.12
C LEU A 122 -8.58 -10.92 -0.39
N GLY A 123 -9.19 -11.03 0.79
CA GLY A 123 -9.47 -9.88 1.65
C GLY A 123 -10.74 -9.11 1.30
N ARG A 124 -11.55 -9.57 0.35
CA ARG A 124 -12.88 -9.01 0.07
C ARG A 124 -14.01 -9.85 0.67
N PHE A 125 -15.13 -9.18 0.95
CA PHE A 125 -16.38 -9.82 1.38
C PHE A 125 -17.33 -10.01 0.19
N TYR A 126 -18.04 -11.14 0.22
CA TYR A 126 -19.00 -11.53 -0.80
C TYR A 126 -20.33 -11.89 -0.15
N SER A 127 -21.44 -11.34 -0.62
CA SER A 127 -22.78 -11.73 -0.17
C SER A 127 -23.19 -12.98 -0.93
N GLY A 128 -23.46 -14.08 -0.23
CA GLY A 128 -24.05 -15.31 -0.78
C GLY A 128 -25.57 -15.27 -0.81
N LYS A 129 -26.18 -14.19 -0.29
CA LYS A 129 -27.64 -14.05 -0.19
C LYS A 129 -28.31 -14.19 -1.55
N GLY A 130 -29.34 -15.02 -1.59
CA GLY A 130 -30.09 -15.31 -2.80
C GLY A 130 -29.40 -16.29 -3.74
N GLY A 131 -28.49 -17.12 -3.23
CA GLY A 131 -27.95 -18.29 -3.93
C GLY A 131 -26.87 -17.97 -4.97
N VAL A 132 -26.39 -16.72 -5.05
CA VAL A 132 -25.26 -16.35 -5.91
C VAL A 132 -24.37 -15.35 -5.18
N PHE A 133 -23.05 -15.53 -5.32
CA PHE A 133 -22.06 -14.65 -4.74
C PHE A 133 -21.99 -13.30 -5.47
N ARG A 134 -21.96 -12.22 -4.70
CA ARG A 134 -21.80 -10.84 -5.19
C ARG A 134 -20.79 -10.07 -4.35
N VAL A 135 -20.02 -9.19 -4.99
CA VAL A 135 -19.04 -8.34 -4.29
C VAL A 135 -19.75 -7.40 -3.32
N MET A 136 -19.23 -7.29 -2.11
CA MET A 136 -19.65 -6.28 -1.13
C MET A 136 -18.66 -5.12 -1.11
N ASP A 137 -19.18 -3.91 -0.93
CA ASP A 137 -18.37 -2.73 -0.63
C ASP A 137 -17.91 -2.71 0.83
N ALA A 138 -17.11 -1.67 1.11
CA ALA A 138 -16.68 -1.26 2.43
C ALA A 138 -17.83 -1.21 3.47
N GLN A 139 -19.03 -0.81 3.09
CA GLN A 139 -20.18 -0.68 3.99
C GLN A 139 -21.02 -1.96 4.08
N LEU A 140 -20.52 -3.09 3.55
CA LEU A 140 -21.23 -4.37 3.42
C LEU A 140 -22.51 -4.25 2.57
N GLN A 141 -22.54 -3.33 1.61
CA GLN A 141 -23.59 -3.26 0.60
C GLN A 141 -23.12 -4.01 -0.65
N VAL A 142 -24.04 -4.63 -1.37
CA VAL A 142 -23.71 -5.26 -2.65
C VAL A 142 -23.31 -4.16 -3.64
N SER A 143 -22.03 -4.17 -4.06
CA SER A 143 -21.45 -3.12 -4.90
C SER A 143 -21.61 -3.39 -6.39
N ASP A 144 -21.70 -4.66 -6.77
CA ASP A 144 -22.00 -5.11 -8.13
C ASP A 144 -23.10 -6.18 -8.06
N TRP A 145 -24.18 -5.97 -8.81
CA TRP A 145 -25.32 -6.86 -8.83
C TRP A 145 -25.10 -8.09 -9.72
N ARG A 146 -24.05 -8.07 -10.57
CA ARG A 146 -23.69 -9.18 -11.46
C ARG A 146 -23.32 -10.42 -10.63
N PRO A 147 -23.98 -11.56 -10.86
CA PRO A 147 -23.63 -12.82 -10.21
C PRO A 147 -22.19 -13.22 -10.55
N MET A 148 -21.40 -13.59 -9.54
CA MET A 148 -20.03 -14.07 -9.75
C MET A 148 -19.94 -15.59 -9.87
N ALA A 149 -20.68 -16.29 -9.01
CA ALA A 149 -20.82 -17.73 -9.00
C ALA A 149 -22.10 -18.10 -8.25
N GLU A 150 -22.68 -19.25 -8.57
CA GLU A 150 -23.74 -19.84 -7.76
C GLU A 150 -23.18 -20.35 -6.42
N VAL A 151 -24.01 -20.30 -5.38
CA VAL A 151 -23.70 -20.86 -4.07
C VAL A 151 -24.15 -22.32 -4.10
N TYR A 152 -23.19 -23.24 -4.18
CA TYR A 152 -23.47 -24.67 -4.10
C TYR A 152 -23.50 -25.15 -2.64
N ASP A 153 -24.31 -26.17 -2.35
CA ASP A 153 -24.46 -26.79 -1.02
C ASP A 153 -23.57 -28.05 -0.86
N ASP A 154 -22.64 -28.25 -1.79
CA ASP A 154 -21.79 -29.43 -1.92
C ASP A 154 -20.54 -29.41 -1.02
N ALA A 155 -20.60 -28.69 0.11
CA ALA A 155 -19.57 -28.70 1.14
C ALA A 155 -19.55 -30.00 1.99
N ASP A 156 -20.10 -31.11 1.46
CA ASP A 156 -20.20 -32.37 2.19
C ASP A 156 -19.27 -33.48 1.66
N VAL A 157 -18.54 -34.03 2.63
CA VAL A 157 -17.76 -35.27 2.67
C VAL A 157 -16.24 -35.20 2.36
N ILE A 158 -15.74 -34.49 1.34
CA ILE A 158 -14.34 -34.75 0.89
C ILE A 158 -13.28 -33.73 1.39
N SER A 159 -13.63 -32.52 1.82
CA SER A 159 -12.62 -31.50 2.25
C SER A 159 -12.46 -31.35 3.77
N ARG A 160 -12.88 -32.34 4.58
CA ARG A 160 -12.91 -32.24 6.06
C ARG A 160 -11.58 -32.53 6.78
N THR A 161 -10.48 -32.80 6.07
CA THR A 161 -9.17 -32.98 6.69
C THR A 161 -8.24 -31.84 6.30
N LEU A 162 -8.22 -30.80 7.13
CA LEU A 162 -7.31 -29.66 7.04
C LEU A 162 -5.88 -30.07 7.45
N ASP A 163 -5.24 -30.93 6.65
CA ASP A 163 -3.80 -31.19 6.75
C ASP A 163 -2.96 -30.24 5.87
N GLY A 164 -3.61 -29.39 5.04
CA GLY A 164 -2.94 -28.51 4.07
C GLY A 164 -2.96 -27.01 4.42
N ALA A 165 -3.26 -26.62 5.67
CA ALA A 165 -3.35 -25.20 6.02
C ALA A 165 -2.01 -24.47 5.87
N GLU A 166 -0.90 -25.11 6.28
CA GLU A 166 0.44 -24.58 6.02
C GLU A 166 0.73 -24.53 4.52
N ASP A 167 0.39 -25.58 3.78
CA ASP A 167 0.58 -25.66 2.33
C ASP A 167 -0.19 -24.56 1.57
N ALA A 168 -1.38 -24.19 2.02
CA ALA A 168 -2.16 -23.10 1.42
C ALA A 168 -1.52 -21.72 1.60
N PHE A 169 -0.93 -21.45 2.76
CA PHE A 169 -0.11 -20.25 2.95
C PHE A 169 1.23 -20.37 2.19
N VAL A 170 1.70 -21.58 1.92
CA VAL A 170 2.84 -21.85 1.01
C VAL A 170 2.52 -21.59 -0.44
N GLU A 171 1.33 -21.92 -0.91
CA GLU A 171 0.86 -21.50 -2.23
C GLU A 171 0.80 -19.97 -2.34
N LEU A 172 0.37 -19.27 -1.29
CA LEU A 172 0.46 -17.81 -1.22
C LEU A 172 1.92 -17.31 -1.24
N TYR A 173 2.87 -17.99 -0.56
CA TYR A 173 4.31 -17.72 -0.68
C TYR A 173 4.80 -17.90 -2.12
N HIS A 174 4.38 -18.96 -2.81
CA HIS A 174 4.77 -19.22 -4.19
C HIS A 174 4.19 -18.20 -5.18
N ALA A 175 2.91 -17.85 -5.03
CA ALA A 175 2.26 -16.79 -5.80
C ALA A 175 3.00 -15.46 -5.61
N LEU A 176 3.42 -15.13 -4.38
CA LEU A 176 4.25 -13.95 -4.10
C LEU A 176 5.67 -14.06 -4.66
N GLY A 177 6.27 -15.25 -4.63
CA GLY A 177 7.56 -15.51 -5.24
C GLY A 177 7.59 -15.19 -6.74
N GLN A 178 6.48 -15.44 -7.45
CA GLN A 178 6.34 -15.08 -8.87
C GLN A 178 6.32 -13.55 -9.07
N VAL A 179 5.75 -12.79 -8.13
CA VAL A 179 5.71 -11.31 -8.15
C VAL A 179 7.08 -10.73 -7.82
N LEU A 180 7.77 -11.33 -6.84
CA LEU A 180 9.11 -10.99 -6.39
C LEU A 180 10.22 -11.53 -7.32
N THR A 181 9.87 -11.95 -8.54
CA THR A 181 10.83 -12.27 -9.62
C THR A 181 11.61 -11.03 -10.09
N ARG A 182 11.14 -9.83 -9.76
CA ARG A 182 11.85 -8.56 -9.98
C ARG A 182 12.56 -8.09 -8.70
N PRO A 183 13.70 -7.38 -8.81
CA PRO A 183 14.43 -6.91 -7.63
C PRO A 183 13.62 -5.90 -6.83
N VAL A 184 13.61 -6.05 -5.49
CA VAL A 184 13.02 -5.10 -4.53
C VAL A 184 14.13 -4.31 -3.83
N ASP A 185 15.14 -3.91 -4.59
CA ASP A 185 16.38 -3.31 -4.05
C ASP A 185 16.24 -1.78 -3.86
N SER A 186 15.10 -1.21 -4.27
CA SER A 186 14.76 0.19 -4.14
C SER A 186 13.30 0.37 -3.72
N ILE A 187 12.96 1.53 -3.13
CA ILE A 187 11.56 1.87 -2.79
C ILE A 187 10.67 1.83 -4.04
N ALA A 188 11.19 2.22 -5.20
CA ALA A 188 10.47 2.10 -6.48
C ALA A 188 10.21 0.62 -6.87
N GLY A 189 11.13 -0.28 -6.52
CA GLY A 189 10.98 -1.74 -6.67
C GLY A 189 9.83 -2.32 -5.83
N LEU A 190 9.43 -1.65 -4.74
CA LEU A 190 8.27 -2.05 -3.93
C LEU A 190 6.93 -1.85 -4.65
N SER A 191 6.89 -1.14 -5.78
CA SER A 191 5.66 -0.98 -6.58
C SER A 191 5.09 -2.30 -7.11
N HIS A 192 5.88 -3.37 -7.09
CA HIS A 192 5.43 -4.72 -7.43
C HIS A 192 4.75 -5.45 -6.26
N LEU A 193 4.87 -4.95 -5.03
CA LEU A 193 4.22 -5.51 -3.86
C LEU A 193 2.76 -5.02 -3.73
N PRO A 194 1.93 -5.70 -2.92
CA PRO A 194 0.67 -5.13 -2.48
C PRO A 194 0.87 -3.70 -1.92
N ALA A 195 0.05 -2.76 -2.38
CA ALA A 195 0.28 -1.33 -2.18
C ALA A 195 0.45 -0.94 -0.70
N GLY A 196 -0.30 -1.56 0.21
CA GLY A 196 -0.14 -1.28 1.63
C GLY A 196 1.09 -1.93 2.26
N VAL A 197 1.53 -3.09 1.76
CA VAL A 197 2.81 -3.70 2.20
C VAL A 197 3.97 -2.83 1.76
N ALA A 198 3.96 -2.36 0.51
CA ALA A 198 4.95 -1.40 0.00
C ALA A 198 4.99 -0.14 0.87
N ALA A 199 3.84 0.43 1.22
CA ALA A 199 3.76 1.61 2.07
C ALA A 199 4.25 1.35 3.49
N LEU A 200 3.98 0.17 4.07
CA LEU A 200 4.48 -0.20 5.40
C LEU A 200 5.99 -0.31 5.43
N ILE A 201 6.57 -1.01 4.46
CA ILE A 201 8.03 -1.16 4.32
C ILE A 201 8.67 0.22 4.11
N ALA A 202 8.14 1.03 3.19
CA ALA A 202 8.66 2.37 2.91
C ALA A 202 8.52 3.34 4.09
N SER A 203 7.59 3.09 5.02
CA SER A 203 7.42 3.93 6.22
C SER A 203 8.40 3.63 7.35
N SER A 204 9.16 2.53 7.27
CA SER A 204 10.09 2.08 8.30
C SER A 204 11.50 1.93 7.73
N PRO A 205 12.33 3.00 7.73
CA PRO A 205 13.69 2.96 7.19
C PRO A 205 14.55 1.84 7.77
N ALA A 206 14.49 1.62 9.09
CA ALA A 206 15.24 0.55 9.75
C ALA A 206 14.78 -0.86 9.33
N TYR A 207 13.48 -1.07 9.09
CA TYR A 207 13.01 -2.33 8.53
C TYR A 207 13.44 -2.47 7.07
N TRP A 208 13.38 -1.39 6.30
CA TRP A 208 13.78 -1.36 4.90
C TRP A 208 15.25 -1.76 4.70
N GLU A 209 16.17 -1.19 5.48
CA GLU A 209 17.59 -1.57 5.47
C GLU A 209 17.78 -3.06 5.76
N ARG A 210 17.09 -3.59 6.78
CA ARG A 210 17.11 -5.02 7.10
C ARG A 210 16.54 -5.85 5.95
N PHE A 211 15.42 -5.43 5.38
CA PHE A 211 14.75 -6.13 4.29
C PHE A 211 15.62 -6.22 3.02
N GLN A 212 16.38 -5.16 2.70
CA GLN A 212 17.35 -5.17 1.60
C GLN A 212 18.52 -6.15 1.83
N SER A 213 18.89 -6.39 3.10
CA SER A 213 19.95 -7.35 3.45
C SER A 213 19.49 -8.81 3.47
N MET A 214 18.19 -9.07 3.40
CA MET A 214 17.63 -10.43 3.42
C MET A 214 17.87 -11.18 2.11
N THR A 215 17.97 -12.50 2.19
CA THR A 215 17.90 -13.36 1.00
C THR A 215 16.52 -13.24 0.35
N ARG A 216 16.46 -13.58 -0.94
CA ARG A 216 15.19 -13.55 -1.68
C ARG A 216 14.08 -14.39 -1.04
N GLY A 217 14.42 -15.56 -0.51
CA GLY A 217 13.47 -16.43 0.19
C GLY A 217 12.92 -15.80 1.47
N GLU A 218 13.78 -15.10 2.22
CA GLU A 218 13.38 -14.36 3.42
C GLU A 218 12.50 -13.15 3.08
N GLN A 219 12.83 -12.41 2.02
CA GLN A 219 12.00 -11.30 1.52
C GLN A 219 10.60 -11.79 1.14
N ILE A 220 10.50 -12.92 0.41
CA ILE A 220 9.20 -13.54 0.05
C ILE A 220 8.41 -13.89 1.32
N ARG A 221 9.05 -14.57 2.28
CA ARG A 221 8.41 -14.95 3.54
C ARG A 221 7.89 -13.73 4.31
N GLU A 222 8.70 -12.68 4.42
CA GLU A 222 8.33 -11.46 5.12
C GLU A 222 7.19 -10.69 4.42
N VAL A 223 7.26 -10.53 3.10
CA VAL A 223 6.19 -9.89 2.33
C VAL A 223 4.88 -10.64 2.47
N SER A 224 4.90 -11.97 2.41
CA SER A 224 3.72 -12.80 2.65
C SER A 224 3.16 -12.65 4.05
N ARG A 225 4.02 -12.65 5.08
CA ARG A 225 3.60 -12.42 6.47
C ARG A 225 2.94 -11.05 6.64
N LEU A 226 3.51 -10.00 6.05
CA LEU A 226 2.95 -8.65 6.07
C LEU A 226 1.62 -8.58 5.30
N THR A 227 1.54 -9.25 4.15
CA THR A 227 0.32 -9.37 3.34
C THR A 227 -0.79 -10.04 4.15
N THR A 228 -0.51 -11.16 4.81
CA THR A 228 -1.48 -11.87 5.67
C THR A 228 -1.95 -10.99 6.82
N GLY A 229 -1.03 -10.30 7.50
CA GLY A 229 -1.38 -9.36 8.57
C GLY A 229 -2.29 -8.23 8.06
N MET A 230 -2.03 -7.75 6.84
CA MET A 230 -2.86 -6.72 6.20
C MET A 230 -4.24 -7.25 5.78
N LEU A 231 -4.32 -8.46 5.22
CA LEU A 231 -5.58 -9.13 4.85
C LEU A 231 -6.54 -9.25 6.03
N VAL A 232 -6.01 -9.78 7.14
CA VAL A 232 -6.75 -9.96 8.38
C VAL A 232 -7.24 -8.64 8.94
N THR A 233 -6.39 -7.61 8.88
CA THR A 233 -6.57 -6.42 9.70
C THR A 233 -7.11 -5.23 8.93
N TRP A 234 -7.12 -5.25 7.59
CA TRP A 234 -7.71 -4.19 6.74
C TRP A 234 -8.57 -4.72 5.59
N GLY A 235 -8.68 -6.04 5.41
CA GLY A 235 -9.26 -6.62 4.21
C GLY A 235 -8.25 -6.60 3.06
N ALA A 236 -8.72 -6.51 1.82
CA ALA A 236 -7.91 -6.70 0.61
C ALA A 236 -6.54 -5.99 0.69
N ALA A 237 -5.45 -6.77 0.56
CA ALA A 237 -4.08 -6.25 0.63
C ALA A 237 -3.74 -5.27 -0.51
N SER A 238 -4.54 -5.27 -1.57
CA SER A 238 -4.54 -4.33 -2.70
C SER A 238 -5.13 -2.95 -2.36
N ALA A 239 -5.62 -2.73 -1.13
CA ALA A 239 -6.25 -1.48 -0.71
C ALA A 239 -5.40 -0.25 -1.08
N THR A 240 -6.06 0.78 -1.63
CA THR A 240 -5.36 1.96 -2.14
C THR A 240 -4.81 2.79 -0.98
N THR A 241 -3.52 3.08 -1.04
CA THR A 241 -2.86 4.06 -0.17
C THR A 241 -3.10 5.45 -0.73
N ARG A 242 -3.65 6.37 0.06
CA ARG A 242 -3.74 7.78 -0.32
C ARG A 242 -2.81 8.59 0.56
N THR A 243 -2.00 9.44 -0.04
CA THR A 243 -1.21 10.39 0.74
C THR A 243 -2.12 11.55 1.16
N LEU A 244 -2.40 11.66 2.45
CA LEU A 244 -3.02 12.86 3.01
C LEU A 244 -1.93 13.88 3.30
N LYS A 245 -2.07 15.07 2.70
CA LYS A 245 -1.21 16.21 2.95
C LYS A 245 -2.02 17.29 3.67
N GLY A 246 -1.69 17.55 4.93
CA GLY A 246 -2.36 18.55 5.75
C GLY A 246 -3.70 18.07 6.30
N MET A 247 -3.69 17.47 7.49
CA MET A 247 -4.84 17.61 8.38
C MET A 247 -4.87 19.07 8.85
N ALA A 248 -5.56 19.93 8.13
CA ALA A 248 -5.95 21.25 8.59
C ALA A 248 -7.35 21.11 9.20
N LEU A 249 -7.42 21.17 10.53
CA LEU A 249 -8.41 21.86 11.37
C LEU A 249 -8.19 21.43 12.81
N GLY A 250 -8.00 22.41 13.70
CA GLY A 250 -7.39 22.26 15.01
C GLY A 250 -8.09 21.26 15.94
N ALA A 251 -7.34 20.21 16.27
CA ALA A 251 -7.26 19.49 17.53
C ALA A 251 -6.23 18.37 17.31
N GLU A 252 -5.53 17.91 18.35
CA GLU A 252 -4.79 16.64 18.26
C GLU A 252 -5.81 15.52 17.97
N VAL A 253 -5.86 15.06 16.73
CA VAL A 253 -6.71 13.91 16.38
C VAL A 253 -5.89 12.66 16.66
N SER A 254 -6.29 11.92 17.68
CA SER A 254 -5.74 10.59 17.93
C SER A 254 -6.27 9.63 16.88
N VAL A 255 -5.39 9.09 16.03
CA VAL A 255 -5.75 8.19 14.93
C VAL A 255 -5.07 6.83 15.11
N PRO A 256 -5.69 5.74 14.63
CA PRO A 256 -5.03 4.44 14.60
C PRO A 256 -3.93 4.45 13.54
N VAL A 257 -2.71 4.20 13.98
CA VAL A 257 -1.50 4.12 13.17
C VAL A 257 -1.04 2.68 13.09
N LEU A 258 -0.97 2.16 11.86
CA LEU A 258 -0.30 0.89 11.60
C LEU A 258 1.17 1.16 11.35
N SER A 259 2.03 0.54 12.16
CA SER A 259 3.47 0.69 12.09
C SER A 259 4.17 -0.65 11.92
N LEU A 260 5.36 -0.59 11.33
CA LEU A 260 6.25 -1.73 11.14
C LEU A 260 7.53 -1.50 11.91
N SER A 261 7.78 -2.34 12.92
CA SER A 261 9.04 -2.29 13.69
C SER A 261 10.24 -2.69 12.84
N ALA A 262 11.45 -2.33 13.28
CA ALA A 262 12.69 -2.73 12.62
C ALA A 262 12.85 -4.26 12.50
N GLN A 263 12.20 -5.04 13.37
CA GLN A 263 12.17 -6.50 13.39
C GLN A 263 11.02 -7.09 12.56
N GLY A 264 10.15 -6.25 12.00
CA GLY A 264 9.03 -6.68 11.14
C GLY A 264 7.72 -6.95 11.88
N ALA A 265 7.68 -6.82 13.19
CA ALA A 265 6.43 -6.90 13.92
C ALA A 265 5.51 -5.72 13.52
N LEU A 266 4.27 -6.05 13.17
CA LEU A 266 3.21 -5.07 12.96
C LEU A 266 2.66 -4.64 14.32
N ALA A 267 2.51 -3.33 14.50
CA ALA A 267 1.88 -2.77 15.69
C ALA A 267 0.82 -1.77 15.28
N LEU A 268 -0.32 -1.82 15.96
CA LEU A 268 -1.39 -0.84 15.85
C LEU A 268 -1.39 0.00 17.12
N GLU A 269 -1.22 1.30 16.98
CA GLU A 269 -1.17 2.23 18.09
C GLU A 269 -2.08 3.42 17.83
N ARG A 270 -2.62 4.05 18.88
CA ARG A 270 -3.26 5.35 18.75
C ARG A 270 -2.22 6.43 18.97
N VAL A 271 -1.94 7.19 17.93
CA VAL A 271 -0.98 8.30 18.00
C VAL A 271 -1.75 9.59 17.80
N ALA A 272 -1.51 10.57 18.68
CA ALA A 272 -1.92 11.95 18.43
C ALA A 272 -1.11 12.46 17.24
N VAL A 273 -1.75 12.71 16.10
CA VAL A 273 -1.04 13.21 14.93
C VAL A 273 -1.09 14.74 14.95
N PRO A 274 0.07 15.44 15.04
CA PRO A 274 0.11 16.88 14.94
C PRO A 274 -0.34 17.33 13.56
N ALA A 275 -1.10 18.43 13.50
CA ALA A 275 -1.50 19.04 12.24
C ALA A 275 -0.26 19.35 11.37
N GLY A 276 -0.28 18.94 10.10
CA GLY A 276 0.77 19.25 9.12
C GLY A 276 1.73 18.12 8.73
N ARG A 277 1.64 16.92 9.33
CA ARG A 277 2.41 15.74 8.85
C ARG A 277 1.75 15.09 7.62
N ALA A 278 2.59 14.62 6.70
CA ALA A 278 2.15 13.77 5.59
C ALA A 278 1.95 12.35 6.12
N ALA A 279 0.84 11.72 5.75
CA ALA A 279 0.59 10.34 6.13
C ALA A 279 -0.07 9.57 5.00
N ALA A 280 0.32 8.31 4.83
CA ALA A 280 -0.31 7.41 3.88
C ALA A 280 -1.49 6.74 4.57
N VAL A 281 -2.69 6.98 4.09
CA VAL A 281 -3.89 6.31 4.60
C VAL A 281 -4.15 5.05 3.79
N LEU A 282 -4.16 3.91 4.47
CA LEU A 282 -4.68 2.66 3.94
C LEU A 282 -6.21 2.75 3.88
N SER A 283 -6.75 2.93 2.68
CA SER A 283 -8.20 2.99 2.43
C SER A 283 -8.67 1.71 1.73
N GLY A 284 -9.22 0.78 2.52
CA GLY A 284 -9.78 -0.49 2.05
C GLY A 284 -11.22 -0.78 2.49
N GLY A 285 -11.79 0.06 3.36
CA GLY A 285 -13.11 -0.10 3.95
C GLY A 285 -13.33 0.88 5.12
N PRO A 286 -14.43 0.81 5.90
CA PRO A 286 -14.52 1.46 7.19
C PRO A 286 -13.36 0.96 8.04
N GLY A 287 -12.50 1.91 8.40
CA GLY A 287 -11.23 1.73 9.08
C GLY A 287 -10.05 2.23 8.29
N ALA A 288 -9.91 3.53 8.09
CA ALA A 288 -8.66 4.11 7.58
C ALA A 288 -7.53 3.92 8.63
N ALA A 289 -6.50 3.12 8.31
CA ALA A 289 -5.25 3.18 9.09
C ALA A 289 -4.31 4.22 8.49
N ILE A 290 -3.66 4.95 9.37
CA ILE A 290 -2.66 5.93 8.99
C ILE A 290 -1.29 5.28 9.11
N ILE A 291 -0.60 5.10 8.00
CA ILE A 291 0.84 4.82 7.98
C ILE A 291 1.54 6.17 8.06
N LEU A 292 2.17 6.44 9.20
CA LEU A 292 2.99 7.65 9.36
C LEU A 292 4.30 7.45 8.61
N GLN A 293 4.57 8.30 7.63
CA GLN A 293 5.90 8.39 7.04
C GLN A 293 6.80 9.09 8.08
N ARG A 294 7.72 8.33 8.68
CA ARG A 294 8.75 8.91 9.54
C ARG A 294 9.75 9.64 8.64
N VAL A 295 9.78 10.97 8.75
CA VAL A 295 10.95 11.75 8.36
C VAL A 295 11.83 11.78 9.61
N ASP A 296 13.11 11.46 9.49
CA ASP A 296 14.01 11.39 10.64
C ASP A 296 14.05 12.73 11.39
N ASP A 297 13.45 12.77 12.58
CA ASP A 297 13.61 13.84 13.56
C ASP A 297 14.98 13.64 14.23
N ALA A 298 16.04 14.18 13.63
CA ALA A 298 17.37 14.22 14.22
C ALA A 298 17.78 15.66 14.55
N ALA A 299 17.57 16.09 15.80
CA ALA A 299 18.56 16.76 16.68
C ALA A 299 17.86 17.45 17.85
N GLY A 300 18.26 17.06 19.07
CA GLY A 300 17.71 17.52 20.34
C GLY A 300 18.19 18.90 20.81
N SER A 301 17.60 19.26 21.95
CA SER A 301 17.76 20.45 22.78
C SER A 301 19.15 21.10 22.88
N GLY A 302 19.15 22.44 22.84
CA GLY A 302 20.19 23.29 23.40
C GLY A 302 19.71 24.74 23.46
N GLY A 303 19.39 25.25 24.66
CA GLY A 303 19.04 26.65 24.88
C GLY A 303 20.27 27.56 24.94
N GLY A 304 20.08 28.82 24.59
CA GLY A 304 21.08 29.89 24.74
C GLY A 304 20.92 30.97 23.67
N GLY A 305 20.37 32.12 24.06
CA GLY A 305 20.03 33.23 23.15
C GLY A 305 21.22 34.06 22.64
N GLY A 306 20.95 34.90 21.65
CA GLY A 306 21.86 35.93 21.14
C GLY A 306 21.55 36.27 19.68
N ALA A 307 21.43 37.54 19.37
CA ALA A 307 20.80 38.09 18.17
C ALA A 307 21.64 38.04 16.87
N ASP A 308 20.90 38.17 15.78
CA ASP A 308 21.21 38.78 14.49
C ASP A 308 21.95 38.03 13.36
N ALA A 309 21.36 38.27 12.17
CA ALA A 309 21.89 38.19 10.81
C ALA A 309 21.93 36.83 10.07
N GLN A 310 21.09 36.78 9.03
CA GLN A 310 21.45 36.33 7.68
C GLN A 310 21.86 34.85 7.48
N GLY A 311 20.93 34.03 6.99
CA GLY A 311 21.26 32.69 6.49
C GLY A 311 20.06 31.94 5.95
N SER A 312 19.77 32.12 4.67
CA SER A 312 18.81 31.29 3.95
C SER A 312 19.40 29.91 3.64
N SER A 313 18.57 28.87 3.83
CA SER A 313 18.53 27.58 3.12
C SER A 313 19.31 26.37 3.70
N PRO A 314 18.90 25.13 3.36
CA PRO A 314 17.56 24.65 3.01
C PRO A 314 17.17 23.26 3.59
N SER A 315 15.86 23.01 3.54
CA SER A 315 15.25 21.68 3.41
C SER A 315 16.01 20.79 2.41
N SER A 316 16.33 19.57 2.82
CA SER A 316 17.04 18.53 2.07
C SER A 316 16.17 17.82 1.02
N GLY A 317 15.58 18.61 0.12
CA GLY A 317 15.05 18.15 -1.17
C GLY A 317 15.18 19.28 -2.19
N PRO A 318 15.50 18.98 -3.47
CA PRO A 318 15.71 20.01 -4.48
C PRO A 318 14.47 20.89 -4.63
N LYS A 319 14.65 22.20 -4.55
CA LYS A 319 13.57 23.18 -4.72
C LYS A 319 12.94 23.06 -6.11
N GLY A 320 11.75 22.46 -6.17
CA GLY A 320 10.93 22.38 -7.38
C GLY A 320 10.08 23.63 -7.61
N TYR A 321 9.86 23.98 -8.87
CA TYR A 321 9.16 25.19 -9.31
C TYR A 321 7.85 24.84 -10.02
N SER A 322 6.83 25.70 -9.90
CA SER A 322 5.50 25.45 -10.49
C SER A 322 5.45 25.64 -12.02
N SER A 323 6.49 26.24 -12.61
CA SER A 323 6.63 26.40 -14.07
C SER A 323 8.07 26.65 -14.46
N PHE A 324 8.43 26.33 -15.71
CA PHE A 324 9.75 26.65 -16.25
C PHE A 324 10.04 28.16 -16.23
N LYS A 325 9.03 29.01 -16.41
CA LYS A 325 9.17 30.48 -16.26
C LYS A 325 9.59 30.86 -14.84
N SER A 326 8.99 30.25 -13.83
CA SER A 326 9.37 30.48 -12.42
C SER A 326 10.77 29.96 -12.08
N PHE A 327 11.17 28.82 -12.65
CA PHE A 327 12.53 28.30 -12.57
C PHE A 327 13.53 29.30 -13.18
N LYS A 328 13.31 29.75 -14.42
CA LYS A 328 14.20 30.73 -15.09
C LYS A 328 14.29 32.06 -14.36
N ARG A 329 13.21 32.52 -13.74
CA ARG A 329 13.24 33.74 -12.91
C ARG A 329 14.11 33.57 -11.67
N ALA A 330 14.12 32.38 -11.07
CA ALA A 330 14.93 32.08 -9.90
C ALA A 330 16.40 31.75 -10.22
N MET A 331 16.66 31.18 -11.40
CA MET A 331 17.98 30.72 -11.82
C MET A 331 18.73 31.71 -12.71
N GLY A 332 18.03 32.63 -13.37
CA GLY A 332 18.61 33.53 -14.36
C GLY A 332 18.85 32.86 -15.72
N PRO A 333 19.59 33.52 -16.62
CA PRO A 333 20.01 32.92 -17.89
C PRO A 333 20.93 31.70 -17.64
N ALA A 334 20.91 30.72 -18.54
CA ALA A 334 21.70 29.48 -18.42
C ALA A 334 23.23 29.70 -18.46
N GLY A 335 23.66 30.89 -18.88
CA GLY A 335 25.06 31.27 -19.09
C GLY A 335 25.33 31.63 -20.55
N ASN A 336 26.45 32.31 -20.80
CA ASN A 336 26.84 32.68 -22.16
C ASN A 336 27.08 31.40 -23.00
N GLY A 337 26.49 31.32 -24.19
CA GLY A 337 26.59 30.14 -25.06
C GLY A 337 25.84 28.90 -24.60
N LYS A 338 25.04 28.98 -23.52
CA LYS A 338 24.31 27.83 -22.94
C LYS A 338 22.79 27.98 -23.01
N GLU A 339 22.10 26.85 -22.97
CA GLU A 339 20.65 26.74 -22.89
C GLU A 339 20.25 25.83 -21.74
N TRP A 340 19.09 26.12 -21.14
CA TRP A 340 18.50 25.25 -20.11
C TRP A 340 17.91 24.02 -20.79
N HIS A 341 18.38 22.84 -20.39
CA HIS A 341 17.93 21.56 -20.88
C HIS A 341 17.24 20.77 -19.78
N HIS A 342 16.08 20.19 -20.09
CA HIS A 342 15.42 19.24 -19.20
C HIS A 342 15.92 17.83 -19.50
N ILE A 343 16.57 17.19 -18.53
CA ILE A 343 17.06 15.80 -18.64
C ILE A 343 15.89 14.85 -18.88
N VAL A 344 14.81 14.99 -18.10
CA VAL A 344 13.49 14.45 -18.42
C VAL A 344 12.68 15.53 -19.14
N GLU A 345 12.38 15.31 -20.43
CA GLU A 345 11.77 16.32 -21.29
C GLU A 345 10.42 16.83 -20.77
N GLN A 346 10.19 18.14 -20.93
CA GLN A 346 8.93 18.79 -20.63
C GLN A 346 7.90 18.57 -21.76
N THR A 347 7.46 17.32 -21.95
CA THR A 347 6.34 17.00 -22.85
C THR A 347 5.01 17.11 -22.10
N GLU A 348 3.89 17.26 -22.81
CA GLU A 348 2.55 17.28 -22.19
C GLU A 348 2.27 15.99 -21.41
N GLY A 349 2.66 14.83 -21.98
CA GLY A 349 2.55 13.53 -21.31
C GLY A 349 3.36 13.46 -20.02
N ASN A 350 4.59 13.95 -20.02
CA ASN A 350 5.43 13.98 -18.81
C ASN A 350 4.93 15.00 -17.79
N ALA A 351 4.41 16.15 -18.23
CA ALA A 351 3.85 17.15 -17.34
C ALA A 351 2.63 16.62 -16.58
N SER A 352 1.76 15.85 -17.25
CA SER A 352 0.61 15.17 -16.63
C SER A 352 1.04 14.07 -15.65
N ARG A 353 2.07 13.29 -16.00
CA ARG A 353 2.51 12.12 -15.21
C ARG A 353 3.38 12.46 -14.00
N PHE A 354 4.26 13.45 -14.10
CA PHE A 354 5.27 13.73 -13.07
C PHE A 354 5.05 15.06 -12.34
N GLY A 355 4.26 15.97 -12.93
CA GLY A 355 3.99 17.27 -12.37
C GLY A 355 5.14 18.29 -12.54
N PRO A 356 4.84 19.59 -12.36
CA PRO A 356 5.76 20.66 -12.70
C PRO A 356 6.99 20.73 -11.77
N GLN A 357 6.88 20.35 -10.50
CA GLN A 357 7.99 20.40 -9.55
C GLN A 357 9.09 19.37 -9.85
N ALA A 358 8.71 18.19 -10.36
CA ALA A 358 9.65 17.16 -10.79
C ALA A 358 10.36 17.54 -12.09
N LEU A 359 9.67 18.25 -12.99
CA LEU A 359 10.25 18.70 -14.26
C LEU A 359 11.07 19.98 -14.12
N HIS A 360 10.71 20.88 -13.20
CA HIS A 360 11.35 22.19 -13.03
C HIS A 360 12.07 22.25 -11.70
N ASN A 361 13.26 21.67 -11.61
CA ASN A 361 14.14 21.78 -10.46
C ASN A 361 15.61 21.69 -10.93
N ARG A 362 16.55 21.94 -10.02
CA ARG A 362 17.98 21.98 -10.33
C ARG A 362 18.60 20.61 -10.64
N GLU A 363 17.90 19.52 -10.32
CA GLU A 363 18.37 18.15 -10.57
C GLU A 363 17.91 17.59 -11.92
N ASN A 364 16.85 18.17 -12.51
CA ASN A 364 16.31 17.81 -13.81
C ASN A 364 16.58 18.88 -14.89
N VAL A 365 16.84 20.13 -14.52
CA VAL A 365 17.11 21.21 -15.47
C VAL A 365 18.54 21.71 -15.31
N ILE A 366 19.36 21.45 -16.32
CA ILE A 366 20.80 21.75 -16.31
C ILE A 366 21.17 22.66 -17.48
N PRO A 367 22.23 23.48 -17.35
CA PRO A 367 22.71 24.28 -18.47
C PRO A 367 23.60 23.44 -19.38
N LEU A 368 23.28 23.39 -20.68
CA LEU A 368 24.09 22.72 -21.72
C LEU A 368 24.58 23.75 -22.74
N ASP A 369 25.76 23.50 -23.32
CA ASP A 369 26.25 24.28 -24.46
C ASP A 369 25.30 24.11 -25.65
N LYS A 370 25.09 25.15 -26.46
CA LYS A 370 24.08 25.16 -27.55
C LYS A 370 24.24 24.01 -28.54
N GLU A 371 25.48 23.68 -28.90
CA GLU A 371 25.81 22.61 -29.83
C GLU A 371 25.43 21.25 -29.22
N LEU A 372 25.75 21.02 -27.94
CA LEU A 372 25.39 19.81 -27.22
C LEU A 372 23.87 19.71 -27.03
N HIS A 373 23.21 20.82 -26.68
CA HIS A 373 21.75 20.89 -26.55
C HIS A 373 21.05 20.51 -27.87
N SER A 374 21.57 21.02 -28.99
CA SER A 374 21.07 20.70 -30.34
C SER A 374 21.30 19.23 -30.70
N GLY A 375 22.48 18.69 -30.39
CA GLY A 375 22.80 17.27 -30.62
C GLY A 375 21.89 16.31 -29.84
N VAL A 376 21.65 16.59 -28.56
CA VAL A 376 20.73 15.79 -27.73
C VAL A 376 19.30 15.90 -28.27
N SER A 377 18.86 17.10 -28.67
CA SER A 377 17.52 17.30 -29.26
C SER A 377 17.34 16.55 -30.59
N ALA A 378 18.40 16.48 -31.41
CA ALA A 378 18.41 15.71 -32.65
C ALA A 378 18.33 14.21 -32.38
N LEU A 379 19.09 13.68 -31.41
CA LEU A 379 19.01 12.28 -30.98
C LEU A 379 17.59 11.91 -30.54
N PHE A 380 16.96 12.73 -29.70
CA PHE A 380 15.60 12.48 -29.20
C PHE A 380 14.56 12.45 -30.33
N SER A 381 14.79 13.21 -31.39
CA SER A 381 13.92 13.26 -32.58
C SER A 381 14.25 12.18 -33.63
N SER A 382 15.34 11.44 -33.45
CA SER A 382 15.78 10.40 -34.39
C SER A 382 15.10 9.06 -34.13
N LYS A 383 15.01 8.22 -35.18
CA LYS A 383 14.60 6.82 -35.09
C LYS A 383 15.84 5.94 -35.01
N ARG A 384 16.14 5.44 -33.81
CA ARG A 384 17.34 4.64 -33.52
C ARG A 384 16.91 3.26 -33.06
N PHE A 385 16.83 2.33 -34.01
CA PHE A 385 16.43 0.95 -33.70
C PHE A 385 17.40 0.28 -32.72
N ASP A 386 18.68 0.63 -32.79
CA ASP A 386 19.74 0.21 -31.85
C ASP A 386 19.49 0.67 -30.40
N ILE A 387 18.69 1.72 -30.20
CA ILE A 387 18.35 2.27 -28.88
C ILE A 387 16.96 1.82 -28.44
N THR A 388 15.97 1.93 -29.31
CA THR A 388 14.56 1.74 -28.94
C THR A 388 14.03 0.33 -29.25
N SER A 389 14.77 -0.47 -30.00
CA SER A 389 14.33 -1.75 -30.57
C SER A 389 12.96 -1.64 -31.28
N SER A 390 12.66 -0.47 -31.84
CA SER A 390 11.37 -0.15 -32.46
C SER A 390 11.52 0.93 -33.54
N PHE A 391 10.45 1.18 -34.30
CA PHE A 391 10.39 2.25 -35.30
C PHE A 391 9.94 3.62 -34.74
N LYS A 392 9.83 3.73 -33.42
CA LYS A 392 9.52 4.98 -32.72
C LYS A 392 10.76 5.87 -32.66
N THR A 393 10.54 7.18 -32.59
CA THR A 393 11.63 8.10 -32.20
C THR A 393 12.08 7.79 -30.78
N VAL A 394 13.32 8.16 -30.44
CA VAL A 394 13.85 8.01 -29.08
C VAL A 394 12.92 8.66 -28.06
N ARG A 395 12.42 9.87 -28.33
CA ARG A 395 11.44 10.58 -27.49
C ARG A 395 10.15 9.81 -27.27
N GLU A 396 9.53 9.29 -28.33
CA GLU A 396 8.26 8.55 -28.23
C GLU A 396 8.42 7.25 -27.43
N TRP A 397 9.50 6.52 -27.66
CA TRP A 397 9.82 5.32 -26.87
C TRP A 397 10.05 5.69 -25.41
N LEU A 398 10.87 6.71 -25.15
CA LEU A 398 11.23 7.14 -23.81
C LEU A 398 10.02 7.66 -23.02
N SER A 399 9.03 8.25 -23.71
CA SER A 399 7.79 8.74 -23.10
C SER A 399 6.99 7.67 -22.37
N THR A 400 7.19 6.38 -22.68
CA THR A 400 6.52 5.27 -21.97
C THR A 400 7.22 4.84 -20.68
N GLN A 401 8.46 5.31 -20.47
CA GLN A 401 9.33 4.89 -19.37
C GLN A 401 9.05 5.69 -18.08
N SER A 402 9.58 5.21 -16.95
CA SER A 402 9.52 5.90 -15.65
C SER A 402 10.40 7.15 -15.65
N PHE A 403 10.14 8.11 -14.74
CA PHE A 403 10.92 9.34 -14.63
C PHE A 403 12.44 9.05 -14.52
N ASP A 404 12.83 8.11 -13.66
CA ASP A 404 14.24 7.76 -13.48
C ASP A 404 14.85 7.13 -14.73
N ALA A 405 14.12 6.26 -15.44
CA ALA A 405 14.59 5.71 -16.71
C ALA A 405 14.73 6.80 -17.79
N GLN A 406 13.81 7.78 -17.83
CA GLN A 406 13.96 8.95 -18.70
C GLN A 406 15.16 9.79 -18.29
N ARG A 407 15.42 9.93 -16.98
CA ARG A 407 16.51 10.73 -16.43
C ARG A 407 17.87 10.09 -16.69
N ASP A 408 18.01 8.80 -16.43
CA ASP A 408 19.22 8.02 -16.68
C ASP A 408 19.54 7.96 -18.16
N PHE A 409 18.51 7.77 -18.99
CA PHE A 409 18.66 7.84 -20.44
C PHE A 409 19.07 9.25 -20.87
N GLY A 410 18.46 10.30 -20.34
CA GLY A 410 18.81 11.70 -20.64
C GLY A 410 20.26 12.02 -20.27
N LEU A 411 20.71 11.63 -19.08
CA LEU A 411 22.11 11.79 -18.66
C LEU A 411 23.08 11.04 -19.56
N ARG A 412 22.75 9.78 -19.89
CA ARG A 412 23.55 8.97 -20.83
C ARG A 412 23.56 9.56 -22.23
N ALA A 413 22.43 10.09 -22.69
CA ALA A 413 22.32 10.74 -24.00
C ALA A 413 23.20 11.97 -24.06
N ILE A 414 23.18 12.82 -23.03
CA ILE A 414 24.07 13.98 -22.92
C ILE A 414 25.54 13.53 -22.97
N GLU A 415 25.92 12.51 -22.20
CA GLU A 415 27.28 11.99 -22.18
C GLU A 415 27.71 11.42 -23.55
N LYS A 416 26.87 10.58 -24.17
CA LYS A 416 27.19 9.91 -25.43
C LYS A 416 27.24 10.89 -26.60
N VAL A 417 26.32 11.85 -26.67
CA VAL A 417 26.35 12.92 -27.68
C VAL A 417 27.57 13.81 -27.48
N LYS A 418 27.88 14.19 -26.23
CA LYS A 418 29.09 14.97 -25.91
C LYS A 418 30.37 14.27 -26.37
N ASN A 419 30.41 12.95 -26.27
CA ASN A 419 31.55 12.13 -26.68
C ASN A 419 31.50 11.71 -28.17
N GLY A 420 30.54 12.20 -28.95
CA GLY A 420 30.40 11.87 -30.38
C GLY A 420 30.04 10.41 -30.68
N VAL A 421 29.51 9.69 -29.69
CA VAL A 421 29.11 8.28 -29.82
C VAL A 421 27.71 8.15 -30.42
N TRP A 422 26.82 9.11 -30.14
CA TRP A 422 25.41 9.08 -30.52
C TRP A 422 24.98 10.26 -31.39
#